data_AF-A0A6B1AYJ5-F1
#
_entry.id   AF-A0A6B1AYJ5-F1
#
_cell.length_a   1.000
_cell.length_b   1.000
_cell.length_c   1.000
_cell.angle_alpha   90.00
_cell.angle_beta   90.00
_cell.angle_gamma   90.00
#
_symmetry.space_group_name_H-M   'P 1'
#
loop_
_entity.id
_entity.type
_entity.pdbx_description
1 polymer ?
#
loop_
_entity_poly.entity_id
_entity_poly.type
_entity_poly.pdbx_seq_one_letter_code
_entity_poly.pdbx_strand_id
1 'polypeptide(L)'
;MSRRVTVAQLAARADLDLDDTLVSLWGAGIDEVDDPDDVIPPKLLKTAEAALGIENPRRQTRIDYWLKRTGMTRDEFVEDVAQIGVRIKPNVKTLPKGACAAFVGDSSRNLRWIRKLRQQSNPLLLSTIVLRSNG
;
A
#
# COMPACT_ATOMS: atom_id res chain seq x y z
N MET A 1 -16.67 2.29 19.62
CA MET A 1 -17.52 2.81 18.54
C MET A 1 -16.91 2.43 17.21
N SER A 2 -17.62 1.66 16.39
CA SER A 2 -17.14 1.32 15.04
C SER A 2 -17.20 2.58 14.18
N ARG A 3 -16.04 3.07 13.73
CA ARG A 3 -15.94 4.23 12.84
C ARG A 3 -16.67 3.88 11.54
N ARG A 4 -17.73 4.63 11.21
CA ARG A 4 -18.36 4.59 9.88
C ARG A 4 -17.41 5.25 8.89
N VAL A 5 -17.14 4.59 7.78
CA VAL A 5 -16.27 5.09 6.71
C VAL A 5 -17.09 5.14 5.44
N THR A 6 -17.13 6.29 4.78
CA THR A 6 -17.88 6.48 3.53
C THR A 6 -17.00 6.28 2.29
N VAL A 7 -17.63 6.13 1.12
CA VAL A 7 -16.93 6.07 -0.18
C VAL A 7 -16.05 7.31 -0.37
N ALA A 8 -16.59 8.51 -0.16
CA ALA A 8 -15.84 9.77 -0.29
C ALA A 8 -14.61 9.82 0.63
N GLN A 9 -14.71 9.28 1.85
CA GLN A 9 -13.57 9.21 2.77
C GLN A 9 -12.51 8.21 2.32
N LEU A 10 -12.91 7.11 1.65
CA LEU A 10 -11.95 6.18 1.06
C LEU A 10 -11.29 6.78 -0.18
N ALA A 11 -12.05 7.42 -1.07
CA ALA A 11 -11.52 8.12 -2.24
C ALA A 11 -10.45 9.15 -1.83
N ALA A 12 -10.76 10.01 -0.86
CA ALA A 12 -9.82 10.99 -0.32
C ALA A 12 -8.57 10.37 0.34
N ARG A 13 -8.69 9.16 0.91
CA ARG A 13 -7.56 8.43 1.50
C ARG A 13 -6.71 7.71 0.45
N ALA A 14 -7.32 7.31 -0.66
CA ALA A 14 -6.67 6.68 -1.79
C ALA A 14 -6.04 7.70 -2.76
N ASP A 15 -6.39 8.97 -2.63
CA ASP A 15 -6.07 10.03 -3.60
C ASP A 15 -6.61 9.68 -5.00
N LEU A 16 -7.82 9.11 -5.03
CA LEU A 16 -8.56 8.75 -6.24
C LEU A 16 -9.77 9.66 -6.39
N ASP A 17 -10.23 9.83 -7.62
CA ASP A 17 -11.54 10.42 -7.85
C ASP A 17 -12.65 9.43 -7.44
N LEU A 18 -13.87 9.94 -7.41
CA LEU A 18 -15.00 9.15 -6.93
C LEU A 18 -15.34 8.01 -7.90
N ASP A 19 -15.24 8.26 -9.21
CA ASP A 19 -15.60 7.31 -10.25
C ASP A 19 -14.61 6.13 -10.28
N ASP A 20 -13.30 6.38 -10.23
CA ASP A 20 -12.27 5.32 -10.13
C ASP A 20 -12.41 4.54 -8.83
N THR A 21 -12.81 5.22 -7.75
CA THR A 21 -13.07 4.58 -6.45
C THR A 21 -14.22 3.60 -6.55
N LEU A 22 -15.37 4.01 -7.10
CA LEU A 22 -16.55 3.15 -7.26
C LEU A 22 -16.24 1.96 -8.18
N VAL A 23 -15.59 2.21 -9.33
CA VAL A 23 -15.15 1.14 -10.25
C VAL A 23 -14.25 0.12 -9.55
N SER A 24 -13.30 0.58 -8.73
CA SER A 24 -12.40 -0.31 -7.99
C SER A 24 -13.13 -1.11 -6.90
N LEU A 25 -14.14 -0.53 -6.25
CA LEU A 25 -14.96 -1.21 -5.24
C LEU A 25 -15.85 -2.28 -5.89
N TRP A 26 -16.49 -1.98 -7.02
CA TRP A 26 -17.26 -2.95 -7.80
C TRP A 26 -16.37 -4.09 -8.32
N GLY A 27 -15.17 -3.77 -8.80
CA GLY A 27 -14.18 -4.79 -9.20
C GLY A 27 -13.75 -5.72 -8.05
N ALA A 28 -13.96 -5.31 -6.79
CA ALA A 28 -13.70 -6.10 -5.59
C ALA A 28 -14.96 -6.80 -5.02
N GLY A 29 -16.10 -6.73 -5.72
CA GLY A 29 -17.38 -7.33 -5.33
C GLY A 29 -18.14 -6.53 -4.26
N ILE A 30 -17.92 -5.22 -4.20
CA ILE A 30 -18.63 -4.29 -3.30
C ILE A 30 -19.58 -3.46 -4.15
N ASP A 31 -20.64 -4.10 -4.63
CA ASP A 31 -21.57 -3.55 -5.65
C ASP A 31 -22.76 -2.80 -5.03
N GLU A 32 -22.81 -2.68 -3.70
CA GLU A 32 -23.90 -2.05 -2.94
C GLU A 32 -23.70 -0.55 -2.71
N VAL A 33 -22.65 0.06 -3.28
CA VAL A 33 -22.30 1.47 -3.08
C VAL A 33 -22.26 2.22 -4.41
N ASP A 34 -23.00 3.33 -4.46
CA ASP A 34 -23.23 4.13 -5.66
C ASP A 34 -23.08 5.63 -5.39
N ASP A 35 -23.18 6.06 -4.12
CA ASP A 35 -23.13 7.45 -3.68
C ASP A 35 -21.86 7.74 -2.86
N PRO A 36 -21.26 8.95 -2.97
CA PRO A 36 -20.12 9.35 -2.15
C PRO A 36 -20.36 9.23 -0.63
N ASP A 37 -21.60 9.41 -0.18
CA ASP A 37 -21.97 9.33 1.24
C ASP A 37 -22.28 7.89 1.70
N ASP A 38 -22.28 6.92 0.78
CA ASP A 38 -22.55 5.53 1.12
C ASP A 38 -21.51 4.98 2.09
N VAL A 39 -22.02 4.28 3.11
CA VAL A 39 -21.20 3.73 4.18
C VAL A 39 -20.71 2.35 3.81
N ILE A 40 -19.40 2.17 3.82
CA ILE A 40 -18.79 0.87 3.59
C ILE A 40 -19.04 -0.03 4.82
N PRO A 41 -19.66 -1.21 4.63
CA PRO A 41 -19.88 -2.14 5.72
C PRO A 41 -18.55 -2.50 6.42
N PRO A 42 -18.49 -2.54 7.76
CA PRO A 42 -17.24 -2.84 8.48
C PRO A 42 -16.60 -4.18 8.08
N LYS A 43 -17.42 -5.15 7.68
CA LYS A 43 -16.99 -6.46 7.15
C LYS A 43 -16.25 -6.36 5.82
N LEU A 44 -16.56 -5.37 4.98
CA LEU A 44 -15.99 -5.14 3.65
C LEU A 44 -14.88 -4.08 3.66
N LEU A 45 -14.75 -3.28 4.73
CA LEU A 45 -13.79 -2.19 4.81
C LEU A 45 -12.35 -2.60 4.49
N LYS A 46 -11.92 -3.78 4.95
CA LYS A 46 -10.58 -4.30 4.67
C LYS A 46 -10.38 -4.69 3.20
N THR A 47 -11.44 -5.14 2.54
CA THR A 47 -11.44 -5.46 1.11
C THR A 47 -11.44 -4.16 0.30
N ALA A 48 -12.27 -3.19 0.67
CA ALA A 48 -12.31 -1.85 0.09
C ALA A 48 -10.95 -1.14 0.17
N GLU A 49 -10.34 -1.09 1.37
CA GLU A 49 -9.01 -0.50 1.55
C GLU A 49 -7.94 -1.20 0.69
N ALA A 50 -8.03 -2.52 0.53
CA ALA A 50 -7.09 -3.27 -0.31
C ALA A 50 -7.30 -3.00 -1.81
N ALA A 51 -8.56 -2.92 -2.26
CA ALA A 51 -8.92 -2.65 -3.65
C ALA A 51 -8.46 -1.26 -4.09
N LEU A 52 -8.60 -0.28 -3.20
CA LEU A 52 -8.22 1.12 -3.45
C LEU A 52 -6.74 1.41 -3.19
N GLY A 53 -5.92 0.38 -2.88
CA GLY A 53 -4.51 0.59 -2.55
C GLY A 53 -4.28 1.41 -1.27
N ILE A 54 -5.30 1.58 -0.42
CA ILE A 54 -5.21 2.32 0.84
C ILE A 54 -4.43 1.47 1.84
N GLU A 55 -3.16 1.81 1.97
CA GLU A 55 -2.25 1.07 2.84
C GLU A 55 -2.48 1.40 4.30
N ASN A 56 -2.69 0.37 5.11
CA ASN A 56 -2.66 0.53 6.55
C ASN A 56 -1.19 0.70 7.01
N PRO A 57 -0.80 1.82 7.63
CA PRO A 57 0.57 2.04 8.09
C PRO A 57 1.08 0.93 9.03
N ARG A 58 0.17 0.28 9.76
CA ARG A 58 0.52 -0.86 10.61
C ARG A 58 0.94 -2.10 9.81
N ARG A 59 0.46 -2.28 8.58
CA ARG A 59 0.85 -3.41 7.71
C ARG A 59 2.21 -3.22 7.07
N GLN A 60 2.57 -1.98 6.74
CA GLN A 60 3.91 -1.65 6.24
C GLN A 60 5.01 -2.04 7.23
N THR A 61 4.70 -2.18 8.53
CA THR A 61 5.66 -2.70 9.51
C THR A 61 5.94 -4.21 9.39
N ARG A 62 5.18 -4.97 8.59
CA ARG A 62 5.39 -6.42 8.42
C ARG A 62 6.30 -6.70 7.24
N ILE A 63 7.21 -7.65 7.37
CA ILE A 63 8.13 -8.03 6.29
C ILE A 63 7.36 -8.71 5.15
N ASP A 64 6.44 -9.63 5.47
CA ASP A 64 5.61 -10.33 4.48
C ASP A 64 4.81 -9.39 3.57
N TYR A 65 4.50 -8.19 4.05
CA TYR A 65 3.84 -7.16 3.25
C TYR A 65 4.71 -6.74 2.07
N TRP A 66 5.99 -6.43 2.34
CA TRP A 66 6.93 -6.00 1.32
C TRP A 66 7.28 -7.15 0.37
N LEU A 67 7.51 -8.36 0.90
CA LEU A 67 7.79 -9.54 0.08
C LEU A 67 6.67 -9.80 -0.94
N LYS A 68 5.41 -9.70 -0.51
CA LYS A 68 4.25 -9.88 -1.41
C LYS A 68 4.13 -8.76 -2.44
N ARG A 69 4.47 -7.54 -2.05
CA ARG A 69 4.34 -6.36 -2.90
C ARG A 69 5.44 -6.28 -3.96
N THR A 70 6.64 -6.72 -3.62
CA THR A 70 7.82 -6.56 -4.49
C THR A 70 8.26 -7.86 -5.14
N GLY A 71 7.69 -8.98 -4.68
CA GLY A 71 8.00 -10.30 -5.20
C GLY A 71 9.37 -10.77 -4.78
N MET A 72 10.01 -10.04 -3.86
CA MET A 72 11.32 -10.38 -3.39
C MET A 72 11.25 -11.59 -2.47
N THR A 73 12.30 -12.38 -2.56
CA THR A 73 12.61 -13.35 -1.51
C THR A 73 13.00 -12.61 -0.24
N ARG A 74 12.92 -13.31 0.89
CA ARG A 74 13.31 -12.74 2.18
C ARG A 74 14.78 -12.29 2.19
N ASP A 75 15.65 -13.04 1.53
CA ASP A 75 17.09 -12.75 1.50
C ASP A 75 17.39 -11.52 0.67
N GLU A 76 16.77 -11.38 -0.51
CA GLU A 76 16.85 -10.15 -1.33
C GLU A 76 16.35 -8.92 -0.56
N PHE A 77 15.24 -9.07 0.18
CA PHE A 77 14.70 -7.99 0.99
C PHE A 77 15.65 -7.59 2.13
N VAL A 78 16.25 -8.56 2.82
CA VAL A 78 17.20 -8.29 3.91
C VAL A 78 18.46 -7.61 3.37
N GLU A 79 18.95 -8.04 2.21
CA GLU A 79 20.10 -7.43 1.54
C GLU A 79 19.83 -5.97 1.17
N ASP A 80 18.71 -5.70 0.49
CA ASP A 80 18.35 -4.35 0.07
C ASP A 80 18.08 -3.44 1.29
N VAL A 81 17.44 -3.96 2.34
CA VAL A 81 17.21 -3.20 3.58
C VAL A 81 18.52 -2.97 4.36
N ALA A 82 19.50 -3.87 4.24
CA ALA A 82 20.82 -3.66 4.83
C ALA A 82 21.60 -2.54 4.15
N GLN A 83 21.40 -2.31 2.84
CA GLN A 83 22.04 -1.22 2.10
C GLN A 83 21.63 0.17 2.64
N ILE A 84 20.42 0.30 3.17
CA ILE A 84 19.92 1.53 3.80
C ILE A 84 20.25 1.61 5.30
N GLY A 85 21.14 0.75 5.80
CA GLY A 85 21.59 0.76 7.18
C GLY A 85 20.64 0.09 8.18
N VAL A 86 19.59 -0.60 7.71
CA VAL A 86 18.64 -1.30 8.59
C VAL A 86 19.02 -2.78 8.67
N ARG A 87 19.33 -3.25 9.88
CA ARG A 87 19.63 -4.68 10.11
C ARG A 87 18.37 -5.41 10.56
N ILE A 88 17.94 -6.39 9.77
CA ILE A 88 16.85 -7.30 10.12
C ILE A 88 17.46 -8.60 10.65
N LYS A 89 17.05 -9.03 11.86
CA LYS A 89 17.44 -10.34 12.39
C LYS A 89 16.77 -11.46 11.58
N PRO A 90 17.41 -12.64 11.46
CA PRO A 90 16.77 -13.80 10.86
C PRO A 90 15.47 -14.13 11.61
N ASN A 91 14.43 -14.55 10.87
CA ASN A 91 13.09 -14.94 11.37
C ASN A 91 12.19 -13.85 11.98
N VAL A 92 12.59 -12.58 12.01
CA VAL A 92 11.68 -11.52 12.49
C VAL A 92 10.58 -11.26 11.45
N LYS A 93 9.33 -11.15 11.88
CA LYS A 93 8.18 -10.91 10.98
C LYS A 93 7.86 -9.43 10.76
N THR A 94 8.48 -8.57 11.56
CA THR A 94 8.24 -7.12 11.60
C THR A 94 9.54 -6.35 11.43
N LEU A 95 9.47 -5.24 10.71
CA LEU A 95 10.54 -4.27 10.60
C LEU A 95 10.80 -3.59 11.96
N PRO A 96 12.06 -3.23 12.25
CA PRO A 96 12.39 -2.41 13.41
C PRO A 96 11.64 -1.07 13.42
N LYS A 97 11.45 -0.50 14.62
CA LYS A 97 10.83 0.82 14.76
C LYS A 97 11.63 1.87 13.98
N GLY A 98 10.96 2.65 13.12
CA GLY A 98 11.59 3.67 12.27
C GLY A 98 12.15 3.13 10.94
N ALA A 99 12.41 1.82 10.82
CA ALA A 99 12.89 1.23 9.57
C ALA A 99 11.88 1.37 8.43
N CYS A 100 10.58 1.33 8.74
CA CYS A 100 9.53 1.48 7.73
C CYS A 100 9.58 2.86 7.03
N ALA A 101 9.86 3.93 7.78
CA ALA A 101 9.93 5.28 7.21
C ALA A 101 11.21 5.47 6.37
N ALA A 102 12.35 4.96 6.86
CA ALA A 102 13.60 4.93 6.10
C ALA A 102 13.44 4.12 4.80
N PHE A 103 12.76 2.97 4.90
CA PHE A 103 12.52 2.06 3.80
C PHE A 103 11.60 2.65 2.73
N VAL A 104 10.49 3.28 3.10
CA VAL A 104 9.58 3.96 2.16
C VAL A 104 10.29 5.14 1.46
N GLY A 105 11.10 5.90 2.20
CA GLY A 105 11.88 7.00 1.64
C GLY A 105 12.91 6.54 0.60
N ASP A 106 13.62 5.44 0.87
CA ASP A 106 14.63 4.90 -0.05
C ASP A 106 14.04 4.15 -1.24
N SER A 107 12.93 3.42 -1.05
CA SER A 107 12.24 2.69 -2.12
C SER A 107 11.82 3.59 -3.28
N SER A 108 11.58 4.87 -3.00
CA SER A 108 11.23 5.89 -4.00
C SER A 108 12.43 6.39 -4.80
N ARG A 109 13.65 6.13 -4.32
CA ARG A 109 14.94 6.58 -4.90
C ARG A 109 15.75 5.42 -5.52
N ASN A 110 15.46 4.19 -5.13
CA ASN A 110 16.20 3.02 -5.59
C ASN A 110 15.64 2.47 -6.92
N LEU A 111 16.42 2.59 -8.01
CA LEU A 111 16.02 2.16 -9.36
C LEU A 111 15.76 0.65 -9.48
N ARG A 112 16.42 -0.17 -8.64
CA ARG A 112 16.19 -1.63 -8.60
C ARG A 112 14.77 -1.93 -8.13
N TRP A 113 14.27 -1.15 -7.18
CA TRP A 113 12.94 -1.24 -6.62
C TRP A 113 11.87 -0.77 -7.60
N ILE A 114 12.07 0.39 -8.23
CA ILE A 114 11.15 0.91 -9.26
C ILE A 114 10.99 -0.11 -10.39
N ARG A 115 12.08 -0.78 -10.79
CA ARG A 115 12.06 -1.78 -11.85
C ARG A 115 11.30 -3.05 -11.43
N LYS A 116 11.53 -3.58 -10.22
CA LYS A 116 10.77 -4.74 -9.71
C LYS A 116 9.29 -4.41 -9.46
N LEU A 117 8.96 -3.23 -8.93
CA LEU A 117 7.57 -2.77 -8.75
C LEU A 117 6.83 -2.63 -10.09
N ARG A 118 7.51 -2.12 -11.14
CA ARG A 118 6.96 -2.12 -12.51
C ARG A 118 6.75 -3.52 -13.08
N GLN A 119 7.60 -4.48 -12.71
CA GLN A 119 7.54 -5.84 -13.24
C GLN A 119 6.44 -6.69 -12.58
N GLN A 120 5.91 -6.24 -11.44
CA GLN A 120 4.92 -6.98 -10.64
C GLN A 120 3.52 -6.34 -10.53
N SER A 121 3.26 -5.14 -11.04
CA SER A 121 1.93 -4.53 -10.84
C SER A 121 1.39 -3.71 -12.01
N ASN A 122 0.10 -3.98 -12.25
CA ASN A 122 -0.96 -3.25 -12.95
C ASN A 122 -0.70 -1.71 -13.01
N PRO A 123 -0.88 -1.04 -14.16
CA PRO A 123 -0.46 0.35 -14.41
C PRO A 123 -1.04 1.43 -13.47
N LEU A 124 -2.04 1.14 -12.65
CA LEU A 124 -2.73 2.12 -11.81
C LEU A 124 -2.03 2.46 -10.48
N LEU A 125 -1.07 1.66 -10.01
CA LEU A 125 -0.34 1.92 -8.75
C LEU A 125 0.94 2.76 -8.91
N LEU A 126 1.26 3.18 -10.14
CA LEU A 126 2.49 3.93 -10.45
C LEU A 126 2.35 5.45 -10.28
N SER A 127 1.12 5.97 -10.16
CA SER A 127 0.84 7.41 -10.11
C SER A 127 1.20 8.05 -8.77
N THR A 128 1.07 7.31 -7.65
CA THR A 128 1.08 7.92 -6.31
C THR A 128 2.48 8.06 -5.69
N ILE A 129 3.48 7.30 -6.16
CA ILE A 129 4.83 7.29 -5.52
C ILE A 129 5.80 8.27 -6.18
N VAL A 130 5.60 8.63 -7.46
CA VAL A 130 6.58 9.44 -8.22
C VAL A 130 6.43 10.96 -8.01
N LEU A 131 5.32 11.44 -7.43
CA LEU A 131 5.03 12.88 -7.36
C LEU A 131 5.57 13.65 -6.15
N ARG A 132 6.36 13.02 -5.26
CA ARG A 132 6.82 13.69 -4.01
C ARG A 132 8.32 13.89 -3.87
N SER A 133 9.05 14.01 -4.98
CA SER A 133 10.51 14.24 -4.95
C SER A 133 11.01 15.45 -5.74
N ASN A 134 10.13 16.40 -6.11
CA ASN A 134 10.53 17.74 -6.55
C ASN A 134 9.79 18.79 -5.71
N GLY A 135 10.55 19.42 -4.81
CA GLY A 135 10.11 20.43 -3.85
C GLY A 135 11.18 20.61 -2.78
#